data_AF-A0A158AI63-F1
#
_entry.id   AF-A0A158AI63-F1
#
_cell.length_a   1.000
_cell.length_b   1.000
_cell.length_c   1.000
_cell.angle_alpha   90.00
_cell.angle_beta   90.00
_cell.angle_gamma   90.00
#
_symmetry.space_group_name_H-M   'P 1'
#
loop_
_entity.id
_entity.type
_entity.pdbx_description
1 polymer ?
#
loop_
_entity_poly.entity_id
_entity_poly.type
_entity_poly.pdbx_seq_one_letter_code
_entity_poly.pdbx_strand_id
1 'polypeptide(L)'
;MYESENKKFLDVAQEVMGEAHTPETITALAKHAAELVALRGSSAGAPDLVSIGTRISECLYLIKDAVVATAGDTLESRKEAAAMCFSFLAKAVEMPRSVARQYMRIAERFKDTDLDLSAMTVLDLLSRP
;
A
#
# COMPACT_ATOMS: atom_id res chain seq x y z
N MET A 1 8.28 6.66 20.48
CA MET A 1 8.73 6.27 19.12
C MET A 1 7.57 6.32 18.11
N TYR A 2 6.36 5.90 18.47
CA TYR A 2 5.16 5.91 17.60
C TYR A 2 4.68 7.27 17.05
N GLU A 3 4.80 8.38 17.81
CA GLU A 3 4.31 9.69 17.35
C GLU A 3 5.12 10.26 16.17
N SER A 4 6.43 9.97 16.12
CA SER A 4 7.32 10.46 15.07
C SER A 4 7.06 9.78 13.72
N GLU A 5 6.73 8.49 13.73
CA GLU A 5 6.41 7.74 12.51
C GLU A 5 5.03 8.10 11.97
N ASN A 6 4.04 8.23 12.85
CA ASN A 6 2.70 8.66 12.42
C ASN A 6 2.72 10.05 11.79
N LYS A 7 3.49 10.99 12.37
CA LYS A 7 3.69 12.31 11.77
C LYS A 7 4.35 12.22 10.40
N LYS A 8 5.40 11.40 10.23
CA LYS A 8 6.03 11.14 8.92
C LYS A 8 4.99 10.68 7.90
N PHE A 9 4.12 9.72 8.25
CA PHE A 9 3.13 9.20 7.31
C PHE A 9 2.09 10.24 6.92
N LEU A 10 1.65 11.08 7.86
CA LEU A 10 0.74 12.20 7.59
C LEU A 10 1.38 13.23 6.66
N ASP A 11 2.63 13.62 6.94
CA ASP A 11 3.35 14.61 6.13
C ASP A 11 3.54 14.10 4.68
N VAL A 12 3.92 12.83 4.51
CA VAL A 12 4.09 12.23 3.18
C VAL A 12 2.74 12.04 2.47
N ALA A 13 1.68 11.67 3.19
CA ALA A 13 0.34 11.57 2.62
C ALA A 13 -0.13 12.94 2.12
N GLN A 14 0.06 14.01 2.92
CA GLN A 14 -0.25 15.39 2.53
C GLN A 14 0.58 15.84 1.33
N GLU A 15 1.87 15.50 1.27
CA GLU A 15 2.75 15.82 0.14
C GLU A 15 2.29 15.16 -1.16
N VAL A 16 1.97 13.86 -1.11
CA VAL A 16 1.59 13.10 -2.31
C VAL A 16 0.21 13.47 -2.79
N MET A 17 -0.72 13.70 -1.88
CA MET A 17 -2.10 14.05 -2.19
C MET A 17 -2.20 15.54 -2.59
N GLY A 18 -1.44 16.44 -1.96
CA GLY A 18 -1.51 17.87 -2.25
C GLY A 18 -2.84 18.51 -1.80
N GLU A 19 -3.27 19.56 -2.48
CA GLU A 19 -4.42 20.41 -2.08
C GLU A 19 -5.81 19.81 -2.44
N ALA A 20 -5.85 18.71 -3.20
CA ALA A 20 -7.07 18.21 -3.84
C ALA A 20 -7.89 17.24 -2.98
N HIS A 21 -7.57 17.05 -1.69
CA HIS A 21 -8.10 15.92 -0.92
C HIS A 21 -8.51 16.26 0.51
N THR A 22 -9.33 15.36 1.09
CA THR A 22 -9.92 15.55 2.41
C THR A 22 -8.97 15.10 3.54
N PRO A 23 -9.04 15.71 4.73
CA PRO A 23 -8.26 15.28 5.90
C PRO A 23 -8.44 13.80 6.25
N GLU A 24 -9.63 13.24 5.98
CA GLU A 24 -9.94 11.84 6.24
C GLU A 24 -9.13 10.91 5.33
N THR A 25 -8.94 11.28 4.06
CA THR A 25 -8.15 10.48 3.10
C THR A 25 -6.68 10.43 3.51
N ILE A 26 -6.14 11.56 3.95
CA ILE A 26 -4.76 11.69 4.44
C ILE A 26 -4.57 10.84 5.69
N THR A 27 -5.51 10.92 6.63
CA THR A 27 -5.49 10.14 7.88
C THR A 27 -5.58 8.64 7.59
N ALA A 28 -6.43 8.23 6.64
CA ALA A 28 -6.57 6.83 6.24
C ALA A 28 -5.28 6.28 5.59
N LEU A 29 -4.65 7.06 4.69
CA LEU A 29 -3.37 6.69 4.09
C LEU A 29 -2.27 6.53 5.14
N ALA A 30 -2.17 7.47 6.08
CA ALA A 30 -1.20 7.40 7.16
C ALA A 30 -1.42 6.15 8.05
N LYS A 31 -2.68 5.84 8.35
CA LYS A 31 -3.05 4.62 9.08
C LYS A 31 -2.59 3.36 8.34
N HIS A 32 -2.85 3.24 7.05
CA HIS A 32 -2.41 2.08 6.27
C HIS A 32 -0.90 1.96 6.16
N ALA A 33 -0.17 3.08 6.11
CA ALA A 33 1.30 3.06 6.19
C ALA A 33 1.78 2.50 7.54
N ALA A 34 1.15 2.91 8.66
CA ALA A 34 1.48 2.36 9.98
C ALA A 34 1.18 0.84 10.06
N GLU A 35 0.03 0.41 9.55
CA GLU A 35 -0.33 -1.01 9.44
C GLU A 35 0.69 -1.79 8.60
N LEU A 36 1.15 -1.23 7.48
CA LEU A 36 2.18 -1.84 6.63
C LEU A 36 3.52 -2.00 7.34
N VAL A 37 3.95 -1.01 8.13
CA VAL A 37 5.18 -1.11 8.92
C VAL A 37 5.03 -2.17 10.01
N ALA A 38 3.88 -2.23 10.68
CA ALA A 38 3.60 -3.26 11.69
C ALA A 38 3.60 -4.68 11.08
N LEU A 39 2.95 -4.87 9.93
CA LEU A 39 2.92 -6.15 9.21
C LEU A 39 4.31 -6.60 8.78
N ARG A 40 5.19 -5.67 8.37
CA ARG A 40 6.58 -5.97 8.01
C ARG A 40 7.49 -6.20 9.21
N GLY A 41 7.19 -5.58 10.35
CA GLY A 41 7.99 -5.64 11.57
C GLY A 41 7.60 -6.76 12.53
N SER A 42 6.47 -7.44 12.31
CA SER A 42 6.02 -8.56 13.14
C SER A 42 7.08 -9.68 13.14
N SER A 43 7.75 -9.85 14.28
CA SER A 43 8.86 -10.79 14.49
C SER A 43 8.42 -12.24 14.79
N ALA A 44 7.11 -12.51 14.73
CA ALA A 44 6.53 -13.79 15.14
C ALA A 44 6.44 -14.85 14.02
N GLY A 45 6.93 -14.57 12.80
CA GLY A 45 6.86 -15.48 11.65
C GLY A 45 7.26 -14.79 10.36
N ALA A 46 7.14 -15.47 9.22
CA ALA A 46 7.31 -14.79 7.93
C ALA A 46 6.25 -13.69 7.79
N PRO A 47 6.59 -12.55 7.16
CA PRO A 47 5.64 -11.46 6.95
C PRO A 47 4.40 -11.97 6.22
N ASP A 48 3.21 -11.57 6.66
CA ASP A 48 1.95 -11.91 5.98
C ASP A 48 1.87 -11.14 4.65
N LEU A 49 2.35 -11.80 3.60
CA LEU A 49 2.51 -11.21 2.27
C LEU A 49 1.17 -10.84 1.62
N VAL A 50 0.11 -11.58 1.95
CA VAL A 50 -1.25 -11.31 1.44
C VAL A 50 -1.82 -10.08 2.13
N SER A 51 -1.68 -9.97 3.46
CA SER A 51 -2.10 -8.78 4.19
C SER A 51 -1.32 -7.55 3.74
N ILE A 52 0.00 -7.65 3.53
CA ILE A 52 0.83 -6.54 2.99
C ILE A 52 0.30 -6.10 1.62
N GLY A 53 0.09 -7.04 0.69
CA GLY A 53 -0.43 -6.71 -0.64
C GLY A 53 -1.84 -6.13 -0.62
N THR A 54 -2.68 -6.57 0.32
CA THR A 54 -4.04 -6.05 0.54
C THR A 54 -3.99 -4.60 1.01
N ARG A 55 -3.17 -4.29 2.02
CA ARG A 55 -2.99 -2.91 2.52
C ARG A 55 -2.44 -1.98 1.43
N ILE A 56 -1.50 -2.44 0.61
CA ILE A 56 -1.00 -1.68 -0.54
C ILE A 56 -2.13 -1.37 -1.53
N SER A 57 -2.99 -2.35 -1.80
CA SER A 57 -4.14 -2.20 -2.71
C SER A 57 -5.17 -1.21 -2.17
N GLU A 58 -5.42 -1.22 -0.86
CA GLU A 58 -6.29 -0.23 -0.20
C GLU A 58 -5.74 1.20 -0.32
N CYS A 59 -4.43 1.41 -0.13
CA CYS A 59 -3.80 2.70 -0.40
C CYS A 59 -4.03 3.15 -1.85
N LEU A 60 -3.88 2.24 -2.82
CA LEU A 60 -4.13 2.56 -4.22
C LEU A 60 -5.59 2.95 -4.46
N TYR A 61 -6.55 2.24 -3.86
CA TYR A 61 -7.97 2.55 -4.02
C TYR A 61 -8.33 3.90 -3.41
N LEU A 62 -7.84 4.21 -2.21
CA LEU A 62 -8.05 5.54 -1.61
C LEU A 62 -7.55 6.67 -2.50
N ILE A 63 -6.32 6.54 -3.01
CA ILE A 63 -5.73 7.55 -3.90
C ILE A 63 -6.52 7.63 -5.21
N LYS A 64 -6.84 6.48 -5.80
CA LYS A 64 -7.61 6.41 -7.06
C LYS A 64 -8.98 7.04 -6.90
N ASP A 65 -9.72 6.74 -5.85
CA ASP A 65 -11.06 7.29 -5.64
C ASP A 65 -10.99 8.82 -5.47
N ALA A 66 -9.96 9.30 -4.78
CA ALA A 66 -9.74 10.74 -4.59
C ALA A 66 -9.32 11.46 -5.88
N VAL A 67 -8.47 10.86 -6.72
CA VAL A 67 -8.08 11.40 -8.05
C VAL A 67 -9.25 11.32 -9.04
N VAL A 68 -10.03 10.25 -9.03
CA VAL A 68 -11.21 10.09 -9.89
C VAL A 68 -12.30 11.09 -9.51
N ALA A 69 -12.47 11.40 -8.22
CA ALA A 69 -13.43 12.40 -7.78
C ALA A 69 -13.12 13.81 -8.32
N THR A 70 -11.85 14.12 -8.57
CA THR A 70 -11.42 15.45 -9.04
C THR A 70 -11.23 15.52 -10.56
N ALA A 71 -10.62 14.50 -11.17
CA ALA A 71 -10.24 14.47 -12.58
C ALA A 71 -11.11 13.56 -13.47
N GLY A 72 -12.04 12.79 -12.87
CA GLY A 72 -12.84 11.79 -13.57
C GLY A 72 -12.13 10.45 -13.76
N ASP A 73 -12.90 9.41 -14.14
CA ASP A 73 -12.37 8.06 -14.35
C ASP A 73 -11.84 7.86 -15.77
N THR A 74 -10.54 8.07 -15.95
CA THR A 74 -9.84 7.94 -17.23
C THR A 74 -8.59 7.08 -17.07
N LEU A 75 -8.01 6.65 -18.19
CA LEU A 75 -6.74 5.93 -18.16
C LEU A 75 -5.62 6.76 -17.53
N GLU A 76 -5.57 8.07 -17.81
CA GLU A 76 -4.53 8.96 -17.29
C GLU A 76 -4.69 9.19 -15.79
N SER A 77 -5.91 9.40 -15.28
CA SER A 77 -6.15 9.55 -13.85
C SER A 77 -5.84 8.27 -13.06
N ARG A 78 -6.08 7.07 -13.64
CA ARG A 78 -5.66 5.80 -13.04
C ARG A 78 -4.14 5.63 -13.00
N LYS A 79 -3.43 6.06 -14.05
CA LYS A 79 -1.95 6.02 -14.07
C LYS A 79 -1.36 6.99 -13.06
N GLU A 80 -1.93 8.17 -12.94
CA GLU A 80 -1.58 9.18 -11.95
C GLU A 80 -1.77 8.64 -10.53
N ALA A 81 -2.94 8.11 -10.22
CA ALA A 81 -3.21 7.50 -8.91
C ALA A 81 -2.22 6.37 -8.57
N ALA A 82 -1.88 5.52 -9.54
CA ALA A 82 -0.86 4.49 -9.36
C ALA A 82 0.53 5.09 -9.09
N ALA A 83 0.93 6.14 -9.81
CA ALA A 83 2.19 6.82 -9.60
C ALA A 83 2.27 7.47 -8.20
N MET A 84 1.20 8.15 -7.79
CA MET A 84 1.04 8.73 -6.45
C MET A 84 1.13 7.65 -5.38
N CYS A 85 0.42 6.53 -5.53
CA CYS A 85 0.48 5.41 -4.59
C CYS A 85 1.90 4.86 -4.42
N PHE A 86 2.62 4.61 -5.52
CA PHE A 86 4.00 4.12 -5.42
C PHE A 86 4.96 5.16 -4.84
N SER A 87 4.74 6.46 -5.10
CA SER A 87 5.50 7.54 -4.48
C SER A 87 5.28 7.57 -2.96
N PHE A 88 4.02 7.47 -2.53
CA PHE A 88 3.65 7.39 -1.12
C PHE A 88 4.34 6.21 -0.43
N LEU A 89 4.23 5.00 -0.99
CA LEU A 89 4.83 3.80 -0.41
C LEU A 89 6.37 3.88 -0.34
N ALA A 90 7.01 4.46 -1.36
CA ALA A 90 8.46 4.64 -1.36
C ALA A 90 8.92 5.62 -0.27
N LYS A 91 8.21 6.72 -0.06
CA LYS A 91 8.59 7.75 0.92
C LYS A 91 8.16 7.43 2.35
N ALA A 92 6.93 6.95 2.53
CA ALA A 92 6.35 6.70 3.85
C ALA A 92 6.96 5.45 4.48
N VAL A 93 6.91 4.32 3.76
CA VAL A 93 7.26 2.99 4.30
C VAL A 93 8.51 2.38 3.66
N GLU A 94 9.27 3.16 2.89
CA GLU A 94 10.53 2.73 2.27
C GLU A 94 10.36 1.48 1.38
N MET A 95 9.21 1.39 0.69
CA MET A 95 8.88 0.26 -0.17
C MET A 95 9.05 0.62 -1.65
N PRO A 96 10.04 0.05 -2.36
CA PRO A 96 10.21 0.27 -3.78
C PRO A 96 9.00 -0.19 -4.60
N ARG A 97 8.72 0.50 -5.71
CA ARG A 97 7.64 0.14 -6.65
C ARG A 97 7.66 -1.32 -7.08
N SER A 98 8.85 -1.89 -7.35
CA SER A 98 8.99 -3.30 -7.76
C SER A 98 8.47 -4.26 -6.69
N VAL A 99 8.83 -4.01 -5.43
CA VAL A 99 8.42 -4.80 -4.26
C VAL A 99 6.93 -4.65 -4.01
N ALA A 100 6.40 -3.41 -4.03
CA ALA A 100 4.97 -3.16 -3.85
C ALA A 100 4.12 -3.92 -4.89
N ARG A 101 4.55 -3.93 -6.16
CA ARG A 101 3.87 -4.68 -7.22
C ARG A 101 3.89 -6.20 -6.99
N GLN A 102 4.97 -6.74 -6.43
CA GLN A 102 5.04 -8.17 -6.12
C GLN A 102 4.01 -8.53 -5.04
N TYR A 103 3.93 -7.76 -3.96
CA TYR A 103 2.94 -7.98 -2.91
C TYR A 103 1.50 -7.85 -3.42
N MET A 104 1.21 -6.85 -4.24
CA MET A 104 -0.12 -6.72 -4.86
C MET A 104 -0.50 -7.95 -5.69
N ARG A 105 0.43 -8.48 -6.50
CA ARG A 105 0.19 -9.70 -7.29
C ARG A 105 -0.05 -10.92 -6.41
N ILE A 106 0.71 -11.05 -5.33
CA ILE A 106 0.55 -12.14 -4.36
C ILE A 106 -0.83 -12.03 -3.71
N ALA A 107 -1.22 -10.86 -3.21
CA ALA A 107 -2.53 -10.66 -2.62
C ALA A 107 -3.67 -10.95 -3.60
N GLU A 108 -3.61 -10.43 -4.83
CA GLU A 108 -4.63 -10.69 -5.85
C GLU A 108 -4.79 -12.18 -6.16
N ARG A 109 -3.68 -12.90 -6.22
CA ARG A 109 -3.64 -14.33 -6.53
C ARG A 109 -4.13 -15.22 -5.39
N PHE A 110 -3.83 -14.84 -4.16
CA PHE A 110 -4.03 -15.69 -2.98
C PHE A 110 -5.10 -15.14 -2.01
N LYS A 111 -5.84 -14.10 -2.38
CA LYS A 111 -6.89 -13.51 -1.53
C LYS A 111 -7.97 -14.50 -1.06
N ASP A 112 -8.25 -15.54 -1.85
CA ASP A 112 -9.29 -16.54 -1.60
C ASP A 112 -8.70 -17.92 -1.28
N THR A 113 -7.41 -18.00 -0.90
CA THR A 113 -6.75 -19.28 -0.63
C THR A 113 -6.83 -19.66 0.85
N ASP A 114 -7.16 -20.92 1.12
CA ASP A 114 -7.04 -21.51 2.47
C ASP A 114 -5.63 -22.08 2.74
N LEU A 115 -4.68 -21.86 1.83
CA LEU A 115 -3.30 -22.32 1.99
C LEU A 115 -2.59 -21.54 3.11
N ASP A 116 -1.88 -22.26 3.97
CA ASP A 116 -0.93 -21.65 4.90
C ASP A 116 0.30 -21.15 4.12
N LEU A 117 0.40 -19.83 3.96
CA LEU A 117 1.49 -19.16 3.25
C LEU A 117 2.60 -18.70 4.19
N SER A 118 2.50 -18.96 5.50
CA SER A 118 3.42 -18.43 6.51
C SER A 118 4.86 -18.96 6.42
N ALA A 119 5.08 -20.05 5.67
CA ALA A 119 6.41 -20.59 5.39
C ALA A 119 6.93 -20.24 3.98
N MET A 120 6.14 -19.53 3.16
CA MET A 120 6.45 -19.30 1.76
C MET A 120 7.13 -17.96 1.52
N THR A 121 8.18 -17.96 0.70
CA THR A 121 8.85 -16.73 0.28
C THR A 121 8.09 -16.03 -0.85
N VAL A 122 8.40 -14.75 -1.08
CA VAL A 122 7.91 -14.00 -2.26
C VAL A 122 8.22 -14.74 -3.55
N LEU A 123 9.40 -15.36 -3.66
CA LEU A 123 9.80 -16.11 -4.84
C LEU A 123 8.94 -17.36 -5.05
N ASP A 124 8.65 -18.10 -3.98
CA ASP A 124 7.82 -19.31 -4.04
C ASP A 124 6.41 -18.98 -4.54
N LEU A 125 5.82 -17.89 -4.05
CA LEU A 125 4.47 -17.46 -4.39
C LEU A 125 4.36 -16.92 -5.83
N LEU A 126 5.39 -16.21 -6.30
CA LEU A 126 5.42 -15.68 -7.67
C LEU A 126 5.73 -16.76 -8.72
N SER A 127 6.40 -17.85 -8.33
CA SER A 127 6.81 -18.92 -9.25
C SER A 127 5.77 -20.01 -9.45
N ARG A 128 4.72 -20.04 -8.62
CA ARG A 128 3.61 -21.01 -8.80
C ARG A 128 2.85 -20.70 -10.10
N PRO A 129 2.24 -21.70 -10.77
CA PRO A 129 1.37 -21.53 -11.94
C PRO A 129 -0.04 -21.06 -11.58
#